data_AF-A0A371RHN5-F1
#
_entry.id   AF-A0A371RHN5-F1
#
_cell.length_a   1.000
_cell.length_b   1.000
_cell.length_c   1.000
_cell.angle_alpha   90.00
_cell.angle_beta   90.00
_cell.angle_gamma   90.00
#
_symmetry.space_group_name_H-M   'P 1'
#
loop_
_entity.id
_entity.type
_entity.pdbx_description
1 polymer ?
#
loop_
_entity_poly.entity_id
_entity_poly.type
_entity_poly.pdbx_seq_one_letter_code
_entity_poly.pdbx_strand_id
1 'polypeptide(L)'
;MFSARLLAAAAPALFVLTACGGGDEGASTTTAGGTPPTASSAPVEVSKADAEAADGTITATLDGEARTWYVTSGELGGEFNSQSDWSGSTTYTSVSLFGHTTPKTTMSSKNAMLVGFTVSGDNQTVSMPSVSLLTDSLLRRYEGEGSDVTVALEEMSVDGEWLHLKGTFSGTLTYTDSSGATKDPVTVTDGTFDLRVHD
;
A
#
# COMPACT_ATOMS: atom_id res chain seq x y z
N MET A 1 5.31 -3.01 -43.42
CA MET A 1 5.36 -1.56 -43.66
C MET A 1 5.93 -0.92 -42.40
N PHE A 2 7.16 -0.40 -42.45
CA PHE A 2 7.81 0.22 -41.29
C PHE A 2 7.29 1.66 -41.14
N SER A 3 6.71 1.97 -39.98
CA SER A 3 6.28 3.32 -39.63
C SER A 3 7.26 3.88 -38.58
N ALA A 4 8.10 4.81 -39.00
CA ALA A 4 9.02 5.53 -38.13
C ALA A 4 8.25 6.63 -37.39
N ARG A 5 8.25 6.60 -36.05
CA ARG A 5 7.71 7.70 -35.22
C ARG A 5 8.84 8.55 -34.65
N LEU A 6 8.66 9.85 -34.86
CA LEU A 6 9.54 10.97 -34.56
C LEU A 6 9.56 11.24 -33.05
N LEU A 7 10.74 11.28 -32.42
CA LEU A 7 10.91 11.77 -31.04
C LEU A 7 10.89 13.31 -31.04
N ALA A 8 10.00 13.91 -30.25
CA ALA A 8 10.05 15.32 -29.90
C ALA A 8 10.71 15.48 -28.52
N ALA A 9 11.81 16.24 -28.47
CA ALA A 9 12.54 16.58 -27.25
C ALA A 9 11.87 17.78 -26.55
N ALA A 10 11.58 17.66 -25.25
CA ALA A 10 11.12 18.75 -24.41
C ALA A 10 12.31 19.41 -23.69
N ALA A 11 12.38 20.74 -23.78
CA ALA A 11 13.41 21.57 -23.16
C ALA A 11 13.13 21.84 -21.67
N PRO A 12 14.16 22.00 -20.82
CA PRO A 12 13.98 22.37 -19.42
C PRO A 12 13.82 23.89 -19.25
N ALA A 13 12.83 24.31 -18.45
CA ALA A 13 12.67 25.68 -17.99
C ALA A 13 13.55 25.92 -16.75
N LEU A 14 14.50 26.83 -16.87
CA LEU A 14 15.38 27.29 -15.80
C LEU A 14 14.70 28.43 -15.03
N PHE A 15 14.35 28.19 -13.76
CA PHE A 15 13.91 29.25 -12.85
C PHE A 15 15.09 29.75 -12.02
N VAL A 16 15.40 31.04 -12.15
CA VAL A 16 16.36 31.77 -11.32
C VAL A 16 15.58 32.40 -10.16
N LEU A 17 15.92 32.03 -8.92
CA LEU A 17 15.46 32.72 -7.72
C LEU A 17 16.64 33.49 -7.11
N THR A 18 16.55 34.81 -7.19
CA THR A 18 17.40 35.74 -6.46
C THR A 18 16.63 36.23 -5.24
N ALA A 19 17.12 35.95 -4.03
CA ALA A 19 16.68 36.65 -2.82
C ALA A 19 17.92 37.01 -2.00
N CYS A 20 18.09 38.31 -1.80
CA CYS A 20 19.13 38.95 -1.02
C CYS A 20 18.51 39.46 0.27
N GLY A 21 19.25 39.35 1.38
CA GLY A 21 19.20 40.39 2.42
C GLY A 21 18.78 39.96 3.82
N GLY A 22 19.67 40.26 4.78
CA GLY A 22 19.27 40.83 6.06
C GLY A 22 19.46 39.92 7.27
N GLY A 23 20.62 40.02 7.93
CA GLY A 23 20.77 39.59 9.31
C GLY A 23 20.21 40.62 10.29
N ASP A 24 19.84 40.16 11.48
CA ASP A 24 19.86 40.95 12.71
C ASP A 24 20.00 39.98 13.90
N GLU A 25 21.03 40.20 14.73
CA GLU A 25 21.24 39.52 16.01
C GLU A 25 20.45 40.25 17.10
N GLY A 26 19.66 39.55 17.92
CA GLY A 26 19.00 40.23 19.04
C GLY A 26 18.13 39.38 19.96
N ALA A 27 18.72 39.06 21.12
CA ALA A 27 18.09 38.96 22.44
C ALA A 27 17.16 37.78 22.80
N SER A 28 17.59 37.06 23.84
CA SER A 28 16.83 36.14 24.68
C SER A 28 15.61 36.79 25.33
N THR A 29 14.51 36.05 25.43
CA THR A 29 13.61 36.10 26.59
C THR A 29 13.07 34.71 26.92
N THR A 30 13.35 34.27 28.14
CA THR A 30 12.71 33.17 28.88
C THR A 30 11.25 33.52 29.17
N THR A 31 10.28 32.63 28.90
CA THR A 31 9.01 32.54 29.66
C THR A 31 8.25 31.21 29.40
N ALA A 32 7.95 30.54 30.52
CA ALA A 32 6.82 29.68 30.88
C ALA A 32 6.48 28.39 30.09
N GLY A 33 6.27 27.32 30.88
CA GLY A 33 5.78 26.03 30.44
C GLY A 33 4.38 26.11 29.82
N GLY A 34 4.29 25.63 28.59
CA GLY A 34 3.06 25.22 27.95
C GLY A 34 2.90 23.71 28.04
N THR A 35 1.73 23.26 28.51
CA THR A 35 1.27 21.88 28.35
C THR A 35 1.43 21.46 26.88
N PRO A 36 2.00 20.29 26.57
CA PRO A 36 2.15 19.83 25.20
C PRO A 36 0.77 19.74 24.54
N PRO A 37 0.58 20.27 23.32
CA PRO A 37 -0.67 20.10 22.60
C PRO A 37 -0.88 18.61 22.34
N THR A 38 -2.00 18.08 22.81
CA THR A 38 -2.50 16.77 22.37
C THR A 38 -2.71 16.86 20.86
N ALA A 39 -1.81 16.25 20.09
CA ALA A 39 -1.98 16.09 18.65
C ALA A 39 -3.20 15.19 18.42
N SER A 40 -4.35 15.83 18.22
CA SER A 40 -5.55 15.19 17.73
C SER A 40 -5.29 14.82 16.27
N SER A 41 -4.81 13.60 16.05
CA SER A 41 -4.75 12.97 14.73
C SER A 41 -6.18 12.70 14.27
N ALA A 42 -6.86 13.74 13.77
CA ALA A 42 -8.12 13.53 13.08
C ALA A 42 -7.84 12.61 11.89
N PRO A 43 -8.64 11.55 11.68
CA PRO A 43 -8.48 10.68 10.53
C PRO A 43 -8.56 11.54 9.26
N VAL A 44 -7.61 11.32 8.34
CA VAL A 44 -7.61 11.99 7.04
C VAL A 44 -8.90 11.58 6.33
N GLU A 45 -9.87 12.49 6.26
CA GLU A 45 -11.09 12.27 5.48
C GLU A 45 -10.70 12.17 3.99
N VAL A 46 -10.80 10.96 3.45
CA VAL A 46 -10.60 10.69 2.03
C VAL A 46 -11.77 11.29 1.27
N SER A 47 -11.49 12.12 0.27
CA SER A 47 -12.56 12.65 -0.57
C SER A 47 -13.20 11.50 -1.37
N LYS A 48 -14.52 11.55 -1.58
CA LYS A 48 -15.25 10.56 -2.38
C LYS A 48 -14.62 10.33 -3.77
N ALA A 49 -14.07 11.40 -4.37
CA ALA A 49 -13.40 11.33 -5.68
C ALA A 49 -12.08 10.56 -5.65
N ASP A 50 -11.35 10.58 -4.52
CA ASP A 50 -10.11 9.81 -4.37
C ASP A 50 -10.40 8.32 -4.10
N ALA A 51 -11.54 8.00 -3.48
CA ALA A 51 -12.00 6.60 -3.32
C ALA A 51 -12.47 5.97 -4.64
N GLU A 52 -13.02 6.78 -5.57
CA GLU A 52 -13.44 6.32 -6.90
C GLU A 52 -12.26 5.96 -7.83
N ALA A 53 -11.02 6.30 -7.47
CA ALA A 53 -9.81 5.97 -8.24
C ALA A 53 -9.15 4.65 -7.80
N ALA A 54 -9.56 4.06 -6.68
CA ALA A 54 -9.02 2.82 -6.15
C ALA A 54 -9.94 1.64 -6.49
N ASP A 55 -9.36 0.48 -6.79
CA ASP A 55 -10.09 -0.78 -7.00
C ASP A 55 -10.57 -1.40 -5.66
N GLY A 56 -10.19 -0.79 -4.55
CA GLY A 56 -10.66 -1.09 -3.21
C GLY A 56 -9.63 -0.74 -2.15
N THR A 57 -9.81 -1.27 -0.95
CA THR A 57 -8.94 -0.94 0.18
C THR A 57 -8.54 -2.17 0.99
N ILE A 58 -7.38 -2.05 1.62
CA ILE A 58 -6.90 -2.91 2.69
C ILE A 58 -6.81 -2.02 3.94
N THR A 59 -7.39 -2.43 5.05
CA THR A 59 -7.27 -1.72 6.33
C THR A 59 -6.77 -2.67 7.39
N ALA A 60 -5.97 -2.18 8.34
CA ALA A 60 -5.53 -2.96 9.50
C ALA A 60 -5.03 -2.04 10.62
N THR A 61 -4.92 -2.59 11.82
CA THR A 61 -4.28 -1.97 12.97
C THR A 61 -2.88 -2.56 13.15
N LEU A 62 -1.85 -1.71 13.07
CA LEU A 62 -0.44 -2.05 13.30
C LEU A 62 0.00 -1.53 14.67
N ASP A 63 0.31 -2.42 15.61
CA ASP A 63 0.73 -2.05 16.97
C ASP A 63 -0.19 -1.00 17.64
N GLY A 64 -1.50 -1.10 17.39
CA GLY A 64 -2.52 -0.18 17.90
C GLY A 64 -2.81 1.04 17.02
N GLU A 65 -2.10 1.24 15.92
CA GLU A 65 -2.35 2.33 14.96
C GLU A 65 -3.13 1.81 13.74
N ALA A 66 -4.35 2.31 13.55
CA ALA A 66 -5.16 2.01 12.37
C ALA A 66 -4.56 2.64 11.10
N ARG A 67 -4.51 1.87 10.03
CA ARG A 67 -3.99 2.28 8.72
C ARG A 67 -4.87 1.78 7.58
N THR A 68 -4.80 2.50 6.46
CA THR A 68 -5.50 2.18 5.22
C THR A 68 -4.50 2.20 4.07
N TRP A 69 -4.61 1.19 3.21
CA TRP A 69 -3.93 1.10 1.94
C TRP A 69 -4.97 0.97 0.81
N TYR A 70 -4.66 1.57 -0.33
CA TYR A 70 -5.51 1.61 -1.51
C TYR A 70 -4.93 0.67 -2.55
N VAL A 71 -5.75 -0.25 -3.03
CA VAL A 71 -5.41 -1.04 -4.22
C VAL A 71 -5.81 -0.22 -5.42
N THR A 72 -4.88 -0.03 -6.35
CA THR A 72 -5.06 0.87 -7.48
C THR A 72 -4.57 0.23 -8.75
N SER A 73 -5.28 0.48 -9.82
CA SER A 73 -4.87 0.22 -11.18
C SER A 73 -4.87 1.51 -12.01
N GLY A 74 -4.30 1.45 -13.20
CA GLY A 74 -4.34 2.56 -14.14
C GLY A 74 -3.77 2.19 -15.50
N GLU A 75 -3.91 3.08 -16.47
CA GLU A 75 -3.29 2.91 -17.77
C GLU A 75 -1.92 3.59 -17.82
N LEU A 76 -0.87 2.84 -18.18
CA LEU A 76 0.46 3.37 -18.45
C LEU A 76 0.86 2.98 -19.88
N GLY A 77 1.03 3.98 -20.74
CA GLY A 77 1.38 3.73 -22.14
C GLY A 77 0.26 3.11 -22.98
N GLY A 78 -0.99 3.16 -22.50
CA GLY A 78 -2.15 2.54 -23.16
C GLY A 78 -2.37 1.07 -22.77
N GLU A 79 -1.63 0.57 -21.79
CA GLU A 79 -1.78 -0.76 -21.21
C GLU A 79 -2.28 -0.64 -19.78
N PHE A 80 -3.16 -1.55 -19.37
CA PHE A 80 -3.60 -1.66 -17.99
C PHE A 80 -2.42 -2.08 -17.10
N ASN A 81 -2.27 -1.45 -15.95
CA ASN A 81 -1.20 -1.68 -14.99
C ASN A 81 -1.79 -1.74 -13.58
N SER A 82 -1.45 -2.82 -12.87
CA SER A 82 -1.75 -3.03 -11.45
C SER A 82 -0.55 -3.74 -10.81
N GLN A 83 -0.23 -3.41 -9.56
CA GLN A 83 0.71 -4.20 -8.77
C GLN A 83 0.05 -5.36 -8.02
N SER A 84 -1.29 -5.35 -7.94
CA SER A 84 -2.07 -6.51 -7.51
C SER A 84 -2.32 -7.42 -8.70
N ASP A 85 -2.32 -8.70 -8.45
CA ASP A 85 -2.42 -9.74 -9.48
C ASP A 85 -3.20 -10.94 -8.93
N TRP A 86 -3.90 -11.63 -9.82
CA TRP A 86 -4.50 -12.91 -9.52
C TRP A 86 -4.36 -13.84 -10.72
N SER A 87 -4.29 -15.13 -10.47
CA SER A 87 -4.27 -16.11 -11.56
C SER A 87 -4.97 -17.40 -11.18
N GLY A 88 -5.46 -18.12 -12.19
CA GLY A 88 -6.04 -19.45 -12.05
C GLY A 88 -7.52 -19.50 -12.39
N SER A 89 -8.33 -20.03 -11.48
CA SER A 89 -9.76 -20.30 -11.66
C SER A 89 -10.51 -20.14 -10.35
N THR A 90 -11.83 -20.19 -10.38
CA THR A 90 -12.67 -20.14 -9.16
C THR A 90 -12.42 -21.28 -8.17
N THR A 91 -11.86 -22.42 -8.62
CA THR A 91 -11.53 -23.57 -7.75
C THR A 91 -10.08 -23.53 -7.26
N TYR A 92 -9.19 -22.87 -8.00
CA TYR A 92 -7.76 -22.75 -7.65
C TYR A 92 -7.27 -21.38 -8.07
N THR A 93 -7.05 -20.49 -7.11
CA THR A 93 -6.71 -19.09 -7.35
C THR A 93 -5.47 -18.72 -6.57
N SER A 94 -4.48 -18.12 -7.21
CA SER A 94 -3.39 -17.43 -6.51
C SER A 94 -3.70 -15.94 -6.50
N VAL A 95 -3.57 -15.29 -5.35
CA VAL A 95 -3.88 -13.87 -5.16
C VAL A 95 -2.68 -13.16 -4.56
N SER A 96 -2.34 -12.01 -5.12
CA SER A 96 -1.36 -11.06 -4.59
C SER A 96 -1.98 -9.67 -4.57
N LEU A 97 -2.29 -9.17 -3.38
CA LEU A 97 -2.85 -7.84 -3.16
C LEU A 97 -1.71 -6.87 -2.84
N PHE A 98 -1.71 -5.71 -3.48
CA PHE A 98 -0.71 -4.67 -3.31
C PHE A 98 -1.40 -3.33 -3.02
N GLY A 99 -1.35 -2.91 -1.75
CA GLY A 99 -1.96 -1.68 -1.27
C GLY A 99 -0.94 -0.55 -1.08
N HIS A 100 -1.26 0.64 -1.61
CA HIS A 100 -0.46 1.86 -1.48
C HIS A 100 -1.01 2.79 -0.40
N THR A 101 -0.18 3.68 0.14
CA THR A 101 -0.61 4.67 1.15
C THR A 101 -1.46 5.81 0.58
N THR A 102 -1.55 5.94 -0.74
CA THR A 102 -2.39 6.95 -1.40
C THR A 102 -3.13 6.35 -2.59
N PRO A 103 -4.37 6.78 -2.87
CA PRO A 103 -5.18 6.23 -3.95
C PRO A 103 -4.75 6.69 -5.36
N LYS A 104 -3.75 7.57 -5.47
CA LYS A 104 -3.25 8.11 -6.76
C LYS A 104 -1.98 7.43 -7.22
N THR A 105 -1.44 6.50 -6.43
CA THR A 105 -0.17 5.86 -6.70
C THR A 105 -0.40 4.50 -7.31
N THR A 106 -0.16 4.36 -8.61
CA THR A 106 -0.26 3.07 -9.29
C THR A 106 0.98 2.20 -9.10
N MET A 107 2.14 2.83 -8.85
CA MET A 107 3.44 2.14 -8.72
C MET A 107 4.27 2.75 -7.58
N SER A 108 4.37 2.07 -6.44
CA SER A 108 5.27 2.43 -5.33
C SER A 108 5.36 1.30 -4.31
N SER A 109 6.58 1.02 -3.85
CA SER A 109 6.83 0.06 -2.77
C SER A 109 6.94 0.70 -1.38
N LYS A 110 6.86 2.03 -1.26
CA LYS A 110 7.04 2.70 0.02
C LYS A 110 5.81 2.56 0.90
N ASN A 111 5.99 2.06 2.12
CA ASN A 111 4.92 1.83 3.10
C ASN A 111 3.76 0.99 2.57
N ALA A 112 4.02 0.13 1.58
CA ALA A 112 2.99 -0.68 0.95
C ALA A 112 2.64 -1.92 1.80
N MET A 113 1.38 -2.33 1.73
CA MET A 113 0.88 -3.57 2.32
C MET A 113 0.69 -4.60 1.23
N LEU A 114 1.29 -5.76 1.39
CA LEU A 114 1.15 -6.90 0.52
C LEU A 114 0.41 -8.00 1.27
N VAL A 115 -0.61 -8.59 0.65
CA VAL A 115 -1.33 -9.74 1.19
C VAL A 115 -1.39 -10.80 0.10
N GLY A 116 -0.75 -11.95 0.33
CA GLY A 116 -0.68 -13.06 -0.61
C GLY A 116 -1.36 -14.30 -0.04
N PHE A 117 -2.05 -15.05 -0.89
CA PHE A 117 -2.61 -16.35 -0.51
C PHE A 117 -3.02 -17.18 -1.74
N THR A 118 -3.24 -18.47 -1.53
CA THR A 118 -3.86 -19.36 -2.52
C THR A 118 -5.21 -19.86 -2.00
N VAL A 119 -6.23 -19.81 -2.85
CA VAL A 119 -7.55 -20.39 -2.61
C VAL A 119 -7.63 -21.72 -3.34
N SER A 120 -8.14 -22.76 -2.67
CA SER A 120 -8.28 -24.09 -3.26
C SER A 120 -9.59 -24.77 -2.88
N GLY A 121 -10.12 -25.54 -3.83
CA GLY A 121 -11.34 -26.35 -3.70
C GLY A 121 -12.63 -25.52 -3.67
N ASP A 122 -13.76 -26.24 -3.74
CA ASP A 122 -15.09 -25.61 -3.82
C ASP A 122 -15.48 -24.86 -2.54
N ASN A 123 -14.83 -25.20 -1.41
CA ASN A 123 -15.01 -24.52 -0.13
C ASN A 123 -14.14 -23.27 0.03
N GLN A 124 -13.41 -22.85 -1.02
CA GLN A 124 -12.53 -21.69 -1.02
C GLN A 124 -11.53 -21.69 0.14
N THR A 125 -10.84 -22.83 0.33
CA THR A 125 -9.89 -22.98 1.43
C THR A 125 -8.65 -22.14 1.16
N VAL A 126 -8.40 -21.17 2.05
CA VAL A 126 -7.19 -20.34 2.03
C VAL A 126 -5.98 -21.15 2.50
N SER A 127 -4.89 -21.03 1.77
CA SER A 127 -3.60 -21.68 2.03
C SER A 127 -2.45 -20.75 1.70
N MET A 128 -1.28 -21.03 2.27
CA MET A 128 -0.06 -20.24 2.08
C MET A 128 -0.27 -18.73 2.28
N PRO A 129 -0.92 -18.29 3.39
CA PRO A 129 -1.08 -16.87 3.63
C PRO A 129 0.28 -16.21 3.88
N SER A 130 0.45 -15.02 3.33
CA SER A 130 1.58 -14.14 3.60
C SER A 130 1.10 -12.71 3.72
N VAL A 131 1.70 -11.97 4.66
CA VAL A 131 1.48 -10.53 4.81
C VAL A 131 2.84 -9.87 4.90
N SER A 132 3.03 -8.81 4.12
CA SER A 132 4.27 -8.05 4.05
C SER A 132 3.99 -6.56 4.16
N LEU A 133 4.62 -5.89 5.11
CA LEU A 133 4.64 -4.44 5.21
C LEU A 133 6.00 -3.93 4.74
N LEU A 134 6.03 -3.37 3.53
CA LEU A 134 7.22 -2.70 3.01
C LEU A 134 7.41 -1.38 3.76
N THR A 135 8.64 -1.03 4.10
CA THR A 135 8.94 0.26 4.75
C THR A 135 9.41 1.27 3.72
N ASP A 136 10.71 1.28 3.41
CA ASP A 136 11.30 2.19 2.43
C ASP A 136 11.70 1.51 1.12
N SER A 137 11.86 0.19 1.12
CA SER A 137 12.24 -0.60 -0.05
C SER A 137 11.78 -2.04 0.05
N LEU A 138 11.81 -2.77 -1.06
CA LEU A 138 11.52 -4.21 -1.10
C LEU A 138 12.46 -5.05 -0.23
N LEU A 139 13.66 -4.53 0.07
CA LEU A 139 14.67 -5.20 0.89
C LEU A 139 14.55 -4.91 2.38
N ARG A 140 13.63 -4.01 2.79
CA ARG A 140 13.41 -3.63 4.19
C ARG A 140 11.92 -3.70 4.48
N ARG A 141 11.49 -4.80 5.08
CA ARG A 141 10.06 -5.09 5.29
C ARG A 141 9.83 -5.86 6.57
N TYR A 142 8.60 -5.81 7.06
CA TYR A 142 8.10 -6.78 8.01
C TYR A 142 7.33 -7.84 7.24
N GLU A 143 7.52 -9.11 7.56
CA GLU A 143 6.92 -10.23 6.83
C GLU A 143 6.48 -11.30 7.82
N GLY A 144 5.32 -11.89 7.55
CA GLY A 144 4.78 -13.06 8.24
C GLY A 144 4.17 -14.00 7.22
N GLU A 145 4.35 -15.30 7.42
CA GLU A 145 3.92 -16.33 6.48
C GLU A 145 3.35 -17.56 7.22
N GLY A 146 2.51 -18.34 6.55
CA GLY A 146 2.08 -19.64 7.03
C GLY A 146 1.32 -19.54 8.36
N SER A 147 1.91 -20.02 9.45
CA SER A 147 1.27 -20.02 10.77
C SER A 147 1.31 -18.67 11.49
N ASP A 148 2.17 -17.74 11.05
CA ASP A 148 2.33 -16.42 11.68
C ASP A 148 1.22 -15.45 11.27
N VAL A 149 0.47 -15.81 10.22
CA VAL A 149 -0.57 -15.01 9.60
C VAL A 149 -1.80 -15.87 9.36
N THR A 150 -2.97 -15.31 9.61
CA THR A 150 -4.25 -15.88 9.21
C THR A 150 -4.87 -14.97 8.17
N VAL A 151 -5.37 -15.55 7.07
CA VAL A 151 -6.23 -14.89 6.09
C VAL A 151 -7.51 -15.71 5.99
N ALA A 152 -8.66 -15.06 6.05
CA ALA A 152 -9.97 -15.70 5.90
C ALA A 152 -10.79 -14.94 4.86
N LEU A 153 -11.39 -15.69 3.93
CA LEU A 153 -12.16 -15.14 2.83
C LEU A 153 -13.65 -15.15 3.20
N GLU A 154 -14.31 -14.01 3.05
CA GLU A 154 -15.76 -13.86 3.19
C GLU A 154 -16.46 -14.02 1.84
N GLU A 155 -15.86 -13.45 0.79
CA GLU A 155 -16.43 -13.44 -0.55
C GLU A 155 -15.33 -13.55 -1.60
N MET A 156 -15.60 -14.36 -2.63
CA MET A 156 -14.81 -14.44 -3.85
C MET A 156 -15.73 -14.64 -5.04
N SER A 157 -15.63 -13.76 -6.04
CA SER A 157 -16.34 -13.91 -7.30
C SER A 157 -15.49 -13.44 -8.46
N VAL A 158 -15.70 -14.03 -9.64
CA VAL A 158 -15.01 -13.66 -10.89
C VAL A 158 -16.05 -13.05 -11.82
N ASP A 159 -15.76 -11.86 -12.34
CA ASP A 159 -16.54 -11.13 -13.33
C ASP A 159 -15.62 -10.71 -14.50
N GLY A 160 -15.59 -11.56 -15.54
CA GLY A 160 -14.66 -11.38 -16.66
C GLY A 160 -13.20 -11.52 -16.19
N GLU A 161 -12.42 -10.46 -16.38
CA GLU A 161 -11.00 -10.36 -16.00
C GLU A 161 -10.80 -9.89 -14.54
N TRP A 162 -11.91 -9.57 -13.85
CA TRP A 162 -11.89 -9.08 -12.48
C TRP A 162 -12.21 -10.17 -11.47
N LEU A 163 -11.40 -10.25 -10.42
CA LEU A 163 -11.66 -11.00 -9.21
C LEU A 163 -12.09 -10.04 -8.10
N HIS A 164 -13.33 -10.17 -7.61
CA HIS A 164 -13.79 -9.47 -6.41
C HIS A 164 -13.49 -10.33 -5.18
N LEU A 165 -12.84 -9.72 -4.19
CA LEU A 165 -12.44 -10.34 -2.94
C LEU A 165 -12.92 -9.53 -1.76
N LYS A 166 -13.44 -10.22 -0.75
CA LYS A 166 -13.67 -9.66 0.58
C LYS A 166 -13.20 -10.63 1.64
N GLY A 167 -12.52 -10.13 2.66
CA GLY A 167 -12.01 -10.98 3.72
C GLY A 167 -11.30 -10.24 4.84
N THR A 168 -10.68 -11.02 5.71
CA THR A 168 -9.97 -10.55 6.89
C THR A 168 -8.57 -11.16 6.97
N PHE A 169 -7.67 -10.49 7.68
CA PHE A 169 -6.34 -11.00 7.98
C PHE A 169 -5.81 -10.48 9.32
N SER A 170 -4.89 -11.23 9.92
CA SER A 170 -4.20 -10.84 11.15
C SER A 170 -2.90 -11.64 11.27
N GLY A 171 -1.96 -11.19 12.08
CA GLY A 171 -0.72 -11.94 12.28
C GLY A 171 0.37 -11.15 12.98
N THR A 172 1.54 -11.77 13.11
CA THR A 172 2.75 -11.11 13.59
C THR A 172 3.77 -11.07 12.46
N LEU A 173 4.33 -9.90 12.20
CA LEU A 173 5.29 -9.68 11.11
C LEU A 173 6.68 -9.45 11.68
N THR A 174 7.66 -10.22 11.21
CA THR A 174 9.05 -10.11 11.63
C THR A 174 9.82 -9.23 10.65
N TYR A 175 10.65 -8.33 11.19
CA TYR A 175 11.48 -7.47 10.36
C TYR A 175 12.58 -8.26 9.64
N THR A 176 12.72 -8.01 8.34
CA THR A 176 13.76 -8.59 7.50
C THR A 176 14.48 -7.48 6.74
N ASP A 177 15.82 -7.51 6.80
CA ASP A 177 16.66 -6.77 5.87
C ASP A 177 17.97 -7.48 5.53
N SER A 178 18.66 -6.99 4.50
CA SER A 178 19.94 -7.55 4.03
C SER A 178 21.15 -7.15 4.87
N SER A 179 20.99 -6.24 5.84
CA SER A 179 22.07 -5.78 6.72
C SER A 179 22.20 -6.60 7.99
N GLY A 180 21.22 -7.48 8.26
CA GLY A 180 21.14 -8.26 9.50
C GLY A 180 20.64 -7.46 10.69
N ALA A 181 20.04 -6.28 10.46
CA ALA A 181 19.44 -5.51 11.53
C ALA A 181 18.18 -6.21 12.05
N THR A 182 17.98 -6.15 13.36
CA THR A 182 16.78 -6.65 14.02
C THR A 182 15.91 -5.49 14.47
N LYS A 183 14.59 -5.66 14.42
CA LYS A 183 13.59 -4.77 15.00
C LYS A 183 12.54 -5.61 15.69
N ASP A 184 11.82 -4.99 16.62
CA ASP A 184 10.70 -5.64 17.28
C ASP A 184 9.64 -6.03 16.24
N PRO A 185 9.00 -7.21 16.36
CA PRO A 185 7.92 -7.61 15.47
C PRO A 185 6.74 -6.63 15.53
N VAL A 186 6.02 -6.53 14.42
CA VAL A 186 4.79 -5.73 14.32
C VAL A 186 3.59 -6.66 14.42
N THR A 187 2.62 -6.34 15.27
CA THR A 187 1.35 -7.07 15.35
C THR A 187 0.32 -6.44 14.44
N VAL A 188 -0.27 -7.25 13.55
CA VAL A 188 -1.38 -6.87 12.68
C VAL A 188 -2.68 -7.42 13.26
N THR A 189 -3.61 -6.52 13.53
CA THR A 189 -4.96 -6.84 14.05
C THR A 189 -6.02 -6.17 13.19
N ASP A 190 -7.26 -6.69 13.25
CA ASP A 190 -8.43 -6.13 12.56
C ASP A 190 -8.19 -5.86 11.06
N GLY A 191 -7.40 -6.72 10.41
CA GLY A 191 -7.11 -6.60 8.99
C GLY A 191 -8.33 -6.96 8.17
N THR A 192 -8.74 -6.11 7.23
CA THR A 192 -9.84 -6.37 6.29
C THR A 192 -9.49 -5.91 4.89
N PHE A 193 -10.04 -6.56 3.88
CA PHE A 193 -9.99 -6.11 2.49
C PHE A 193 -11.35 -6.28 1.82
N ASP A 194 -11.69 -5.33 0.95
CA ASP A 194 -12.84 -5.36 0.03
C ASP A 194 -12.42 -4.62 -1.24
N LEU A 195 -12.18 -5.38 -2.31
CA LEU A 195 -11.48 -4.89 -3.49
C LEU A 195 -11.66 -5.78 -4.71
N ARG A 196 -11.32 -5.24 -5.88
CA ARG A 196 -11.24 -5.97 -7.14
C ARG A 196 -9.79 -6.01 -7.64
N VAL A 197 -9.42 -7.11 -8.27
CA VAL A 197 -8.11 -7.33 -8.88
C VAL A 197 -8.30 -7.73 -10.32
N HIS A 198 -7.51 -7.18 -11.22
CA HIS A 198 -7.50 -7.54 -12.63
C HIS A 198 -6.37 -8.55 -12.90
N ASP A 199 -6.59 -9.50 -13.81
CA ASP A 199 -5.59 -10.48 -14.30
C ASP A 199 -4.53 -9.84 -15.20
#